data_AF-A0A533W4M8-F1
#
_entry.id   AF-A0A533W4M8-F1
#
_cell.length_a   1.000
_cell.length_b   1.000
_cell.length_c   1.000
_cell.angle_alpha   90.00
_cell.angle_beta   90.00
_cell.angle_gamma   90.00
#
_symmetry.space_group_name_H-M   'P 1'
#
loop_
_entity.id
_entity.type
_entity.pdbx_description
1 polymer ?
#
loop_
_entity_poly.entity_id
_entity_poly.type
_entity_poly.pdbx_seq_one_letter_code
_entity_poly.pdbx_strand_id
1 'polypeptide(L)'
;MRPHSLSPNYDWKDVEPRVRAFADSSNLRERLRKKFSGRREVGYVEGPPTLNGDPHIGHVRGRLMKDLWYRYSTLSGKKIVFRGGWDTQGLPVELQAEKELGLTGNKWENLKKVGEEKLVEACKRLIKKYESSWVEADKLL
;
A
#
# COMPACT_ATOMS: atom_id res chain seq x y z
N MET A 1 17.46 37.03 9.21
CA MET A 1 17.36 35.56 9.17
C MET A 1 18.74 35.05 8.73
N ARG A 2 19.48 34.32 9.57
CA ARG A 2 20.81 33.82 9.16
C ARG A 2 20.62 32.78 8.04
N PRO A 3 21.38 32.82 6.94
CA PRO A 3 21.33 31.76 5.94
C PRO A 3 21.71 30.46 6.63
N HIS A 4 20.82 29.48 6.63
CA HIS A 4 21.21 28.13 7.00
C HIS A 4 22.27 27.69 5.98
N SER A 5 23.51 27.52 6.45
CA SER A 5 24.58 26.99 5.61
C SER A 5 24.15 25.60 5.14
N LEU A 6 23.99 25.43 3.82
CA LEU A 6 23.68 24.13 3.26
C LEU A 6 24.83 23.18 3.60
N SER A 7 24.49 22.03 4.21
CA SER A 7 25.46 20.96 4.41
C SER A 7 25.98 20.50 3.05
N PRO A 8 27.29 20.30 2.88
CA PRO A 8 27.83 19.72 1.65
C PRO A 8 27.43 18.25 1.48
N ASN A 9 27.02 17.58 2.57
CA ASN A 9 26.58 16.20 2.58
C ASN A 9 25.05 16.11 2.66
N TYR A 10 24.44 15.43 1.69
CA TYR A 10 23.02 15.10 1.69
C TYR A 10 22.75 13.88 2.58
N ASP A 11 21.93 14.06 3.61
CA ASP A 11 21.40 12.97 4.44
C ASP A 11 19.90 12.79 4.19
N TRP A 12 19.55 11.76 3.45
CA TRP A 12 18.16 11.43 3.14
C TRP A 12 17.37 11.02 4.39
N LYS A 13 18.03 10.49 5.44
CA LYS A 13 17.36 10.11 6.69
C LYS A 13 16.86 11.33 7.47
N ASP A 14 17.50 12.49 7.28
CA ASP A 14 16.99 13.78 7.78
C ASP A 14 15.96 14.39 6.82
N VAL A 15 16.25 14.40 5.52
CA VAL A 15 15.44 15.13 4.53
C VAL A 15 14.08 14.48 4.29
N GLU A 16 14.01 13.15 4.13
CA GLU A 16 12.74 12.50 3.78
C GLU A 16 11.64 12.68 4.84
N PRO A 17 11.88 12.48 6.17
CA PRO A 17 10.86 12.74 7.17
C PRO A 17 10.38 14.20 7.17
N ARG A 18 11.29 15.16 6.94
CA ARG A 18 10.95 16.59 6.86
C ARG A 18 10.06 16.90 5.66
N VAL A 19 10.36 16.32 4.50
CA VAL A 19 9.56 16.49 3.28
C VAL A 19 8.17 15.85 3.45
N ARG A 20 8.10 14.65 4.04
CA ARG A 20 6.82 13.99 4.35
C ARG A 20 5.97 14.83 5.32
N ALA A 21 6.57 15.30 6.42
CA ALA A 21 5.88 16.16 7.38
C ALA A 21 5.37 17.47 6.75
N PHE A 22 6.16 18.09 5.88
CA PHE A 22 5.73 19.25 5.12
C PHE A 22 4.54 18.92 4.20
N ALA A 23 4.62 17.83 3.44
CA ALA A 23 3.55 17.40 2.54
C ALA A 23 2.23 17.17 3.31
N ASP A 24 2.29 16.50 4.46
CA ASP A 24 1.14 16.27 5.33
C ASP A 24 0.55 17.57 5.87
N SER A 25 1.38 18.47 6.39
CA SER A 25 0.92 19.77 6.91
C SER A 25 0.35 20.71 5.83
N SER A 26 0.72 20.49 4.56
CA SER A 26 0.36 21.39 3.46
C SER A 26 -1.05 21.18 2.90
N ASN A 27 -1.81 20.22 3.45
CA ASN A 27 -3.13 19.81 2.94
C ASN A 27 -3.12 19.54 1.43
N LEU A 28 -2.03 18.95 0.92
CA LEU A 28 -1.75 18.82 -0.50
C LEU A 28 -2.91 18.17 -1.27
N ARG A 29 -3.50 17.11 -0.71
CA ARG A 29 -4.63 16.38 -1.31
C ARG A 29 -5.84 17.29 -1.53
N GLU A 30 -6.20 18.11 -0.54
CA GLU A 30 -7.32 19.04 -0.66
C GLU A 30 -7.02 20.14 -1.68
N ARG A 31 -5.79 20.67 -1.68
CA ARG A 31 -5.34 21.68 -2.66
C ARG A 31 -5.42 21.15 -4.08
N LEU A 32 -4.99 19.91 -4.32
CA LEU A 32 -5.10 19.25 -5.62
C LEU A 32 -6.57 19.05 -6.03
N ARG A 33 -7.42 18.59 -5.09
CA ARG A 33 -8.88 18.45 -5.33
C ARG A 33 -9.52 19.76 -5.76
N LYS A 34 -9.21 20.87 -5.08
CA LYS A 34 -9.70 22.21 -5.43
C LYS A 34 -9.16 22.68 -6.78
N LYS A 35 -7.84 22.57 -6.99
CA LYS A 35 -7.16 22.97 -8.25
C LYS A 35 -7.73 22.29 -9.48
N PHE A 36 -8.13 21.03 -9.35
CA PHE A 36 -8.66 20.23 -10.45
C PHE A 36 -10.18 20.06 -10.43
N SER A 37 -10.90 20.84 -9.61
CA SER A 37 -12.37 20.83 -9.60
C SER A 37 -12.93 21.10 -10.99
N GLY A 38 -14.00 20.39 -11.36
CA GLY A 38 -14.64 20.49 -12.67
C GLY A 38 -13.88 19.85 -13.85
N ARG A 39 -12.64 19.36 -13.66
CA ARG A 39 -11.91 18.64 -14.72
C ARG A 39 -12.36 17.18 -14.83
N ARG A 40 -12.25 16.62 -16.04
CA ARG A 40 -12.46 15.20 -16.30
C ARG A 40 -11.46 14.36 -15.52
N GLU A 41 -11.96 13.35 -14.82
CA GLU A 41 -11.15 12.40 -14.09
C GLU A 41 -10.46 11.41 -15.02
N VAL A 42 -9.20 11.11 -14.71
CA VAL A 42 -8.43 10.02 -15.30
C VAL A 42 -8.14 9.03 -14.18
N GLY A 43 -8.81 7.88 -14.24
CA GLY A 43 -8.69 6.82 -13.24
C GLY A 43 -7.48 5.93 -13.50
N TYR A 44 -6.68 5.68 -12.47
CA TYR A 44 -5.64 4.66 -12.45
C TYR A 44 -6.07 3.56 -11.50
N VAL A 45 -6.08 2.32 -11.99
CA VAL A 45 -6.41 1.14 -11.21
C VAL A 45 -5.13 0.41 -10.89
N GLU A 46 -4.88 0.21 -9.61
CA GLU A 46 -3.80 -0.66 -9.17
C GLU A 46 -4.26 -2.12 -9.22
N GLY A 47 -3.42 -3.00 -9.76
CA GLY A 47 -3.56 -4.43 -9.47
C GLY A 47 -3.41 -4.64 -7.97
N PRO A 48 -4.45 -5.10 -7.26
CA PRO A 48 -4.43 -5.16 -5.80
C PRO A 48 -3.43 -6.23 -5.34
N PRO A 49 -2.52 -5.94 -4.40
CA PRO A 49 -1.70 -6.97 -3.80
C PRO A 49 -2.55 -7.89 -2.94
N THR A 50 -2.17 -9.17 -2.88
CA THR A 50 -2.82 -10.15 -2.02
C THR A 50 -2.31 -10.04 -0.58
N LEU A 51 -3.22 -9.96 0.40
CA LEU A 51 -2.89 -9.83 1.82
C LEU A 51 -2.57 -11.18 2.49
N ASN A 52 -1.50 -11.83 2.04
CA ASN A 52 -1.00 -13.09 2.61
C ASN A 52 0.46 -13.02 3.08
N GLY A 53 1.07 -11.83 3.09
CA GLY A 53 2.46 -11.62 3.49
C GLY A 53 2.84 -10.15 3.51
N ASP A 54 4.05 -9.88 4.01
CA ASP A 54 4.62 -8.54 4.06
C ASP A 54 5.06 -8.03 2.67
N PRO A 55 5.08 -6.70 2.45
CA PRO A 55 5.58 -6.14 1.21
C PRO A 55 7.08 -6.43 1.04
N HIS A 56 7.51 -6.76 -0.18
CA HIS A 56 8.92 -6.94 -0.54
C HIS A 56 9.33 -5.98 -1.66
N ILE A 57 10.62 -5.97 -2.01
CA ILE A 57 11.20 -5.03 -2.98
C ILE A 57 10.50 -5.01 -4.35
N GLY A 58 9.89 -6.13 -4.76
CA GLY A 58 9.11 -6.21 -5.99
C GLY A 58 7.85 -5.35 -5.94
N HIS A 59 7.17 -5.31 -4.79
CA HIS A 59 6.02 -4.44 -4.55
C HIS A 59 6.44 -2.97 -4.53
N VAL A 60 7.54 -2.64 -3.84
CA VAL A 60 8.09 -1.29 -3.78
C VAL A 60 8.41 -0.78 -5.19
N ARG A 61 9.11 -1.60 -5.99
CA ARG A 61 9.42 -1.30 -7.39
C ARG A 61 8.15 -0.98 -8.19
N GLY A 62 7.13 -1.84 -8.09
CA GLY A 62 5.85 -1.64 -8.80
C GLY A 62 5.14 -0.35 -8.37
N ARG A 63 5.11 -0.03 -7.08
CA ARG A 63 4.49 1.19 -6.55
C ARG A 63 5.24 2.45 -6.99
N LEU A 64 6.58 2.44 -6.95
CA LEU A 64 7.40 3.56 -7.37
C LEU A 64 7.14 3.98 -8.83
N MET A 65 7.04 3.01 -9.75
CA MET A 65 6.73 3.32 -11.15
C MET A 65 5.34 3.92 -11.33
N LYS A 66 4.33 3.41 -10.59
CA LYS A 66 2.96 3.93 -10.63
C LYS A 66 2.89 5.34 -10.04
N ASP A 67 3.57 5.59 -8.91
CA ASP A 67 3.62 6.88 -8.25
C ASP A 67 4.30 7.94 -9.14
N LEU A 68 5.43 7.61 -9.77
CA LEU A 68 6.10 8.50 -10.72
C LEU A 68 5.14 8.96 -11.82
N TRP A 69 4.40 8.01 -12.41
CA TRP A 69 3.45 8.32 -13.47
C TRP A 69 2.25 9.15 -12.99
N TYR A 70 1.78 8.90 -11.76
CA TYR A 70 0.76 9.70 -11.09
C TYR A 70 1.22 11.15 -10.90
N ARG A 71 2.41 11.35 -10.33
CA ARG A 71 2.96 12.69 -10.08
C ARG A 71 3.17 13.43 -11.39
N TYR A 72 3.76 12.77 -12.38
CA TYR A 72 3.91 13.32 -13.73
C TYR A 72 2.56 13.76 -14.31
N SER A 73 1.56 12.86 -14.33
CA SER A 73 0.26 13.16 -14.91
C SER A 73 -0.48 14.30 -14.19
N THR A 74 -0.35 14.36 -12.87
CA THR A 74 -0.90 15.44 -12.04
C THR A 74 -0.23 16.77 -12.35
N LEU A 75 1.11 16.78 -12.47
CA LEU A 75 1.88 17.96 -12.85
C LEU A 75 1.59 18.42 -14.28
N SER A 76 1.28 17.50 -15.20
CA SER A 76 0.77 17.79 -16.54
C SER A 76 -0.68 18.30 -16.57
N GLY A 77 -1.31 18.53 -15.42
CA GLY A 77 -2.62 19.17 -15.31
C GLY A 77 -3.83 18.23 -15.38
N LYS A 78 -3.63 16.92 -15.28
CA LYS A 78 -4.73 15.96 -15.26
C LYS A 78 -5.29 15.78 -13.85
N LYS A 79 -6.61 15.58 -13.74
CA LYS A 79 -7.27 15.20 -12.48
C LYS A 79 -7.16 13.70 -12.30
N ILE A 80 -6.11 13.25 -11.61
CA ILE A 80 -5.85 11.84 -11.40
C ILE A 80 -6.64 11.32 -10.20
N VAL A 81 -7.29 10.17 -10.37
CA VAL A 81 -7.93 9.41 -9.29
C VAL A 81 -7.25 8.06 -9.21
N PHE A 82 -6.63 7.76 -8.07
CA PHE A 82 -6.00 6.48 -7.81
C PHE A 82 -6.97 5.54 -7.12
N ARG A 83 -7.10 4.33 -7.64
CA ARG A 83 -7.94 3.26 -7.10
C ARG A 83 -7.04 2.07 -6.76
N GLY A 84 -6.63 2.02 -5.49
CA GLY A 84 -5.98 0.86 -4.90
C GLY A 84 -7.00 -0.02 -4.17
N GLY A 85 -6.55 -1.18 -3.72
CA GLY A 85 -7.35 -2.12 -2.95
C GLY A 85 -6.54 -3.34 -2.56
N TRP A 86 -7.19 -4.25 -1.86
CA TRP A 86 -6.59 -5.49 -1.38
C TRP A 86 -7.26 -6.69 -2.04
N ASP A 87 -6.45 -7.64 -2.49
CA ASP A 87 -6.95 -8.96 -2.83
C ASP A 87 -6.93 -9.82 -1.56
N THR A 88 -8.10 -10.31 -1.16
CA THR A 88 -8.33 -10.88 0.17
C THR A 88 -8.93 -12.28 0.11
N GLN A 89 -9.07 -12.85 -1.09
CA GLN A 89 -9.73 -14.13 -1.30
C GLN A 89 -8.83 -15.09 -2.08
N GLY A 90 -9.31 -16.32 -2.21
CA GLY A 90 -8.68 -17.35 -3.03
C GLY A 90 -7.51 -18.06 -2.35
N LEU A 91 -6.93 -18.96 -3.13
CA LEU A 91 -5.97 -19.96 -2.66
C LEU A 91 -4.74 -19.37 -1.94
N PRO A 92 -4.12 -18.24 -2.38
CA PRO A 92 -2.95 -17.72 -1.69
C PRO A 92 -3.20 -17.31 -0.23
N VAL A 93 -4.42 -16.82 0.08
CA VAL A 93 -4.83 -16.47 1.45
C VAL A 93 -5.16 -17.74 2.24
N GLU A 94 -5.91 -18.66 1.64
CA GLU A 94 -6.30 -19.92 2.28
C GLU A 94 -5.08 -20.77 2.68
N LEU A 95 -4.13 -20.97 1.76
CA LEU A 95 -2.92 -21.77 2.03
C LEU A 95 -2.05 -21.16 3.13
N GLN A 96 -1.96 -19.83 3.16
CA GLN A 96 -1.21 -19.14 4.21
C GLN A 96 -1.93 -19.25 5.57
N ALA A 97 -3.26 -19.16 5.60
CA ALA A 97 -4.03 -19.36 6.82
C ALA A 97 -3.92 -20.80 7.34
N GLU A 98 -3.95 -21.80 6.46
CA GLU A 98 -3.68 -23.20 6.81
C GLU A 98 -2.30 -23.36 7.43
N LYS A 99 -1.28 -22.72 6.83
CA LYS A 99 0.08 -22.71 7.37
C LYS A 99 0.17 -22.06 8.75
N GLU A 100 -0.52 -20.96 9.00
CA GLU A 100 -0.57 -20.32 10.34
C GLU A 100 -1.28 -21.18 11.38
N LEU A 101 -2.23 -22.03 10.96
CA LEU A 101 -2.89 -23.01 11.80
C LEU A 101 -2.06 -24.30 12.01
N GLY A 102 -0.86 -24.39 11.41
CA GLY A 102 -0.01 -25.59 11.46
C GLY A 102 -0.57 -26.77 10.66
N LEU A 103 -1.46 -26.51 9.70
CA LEU A 103 -2.08 -27.53 8.86
C LEU A 103 -1.18 -27.87 7.68
N THR A 104 -1.14 -29.15 7.35
CA THR A 104 -0.35 -29.71 6.23
C THR A 104 -1.15 -30.79 5.54
N GLY A 105 -0.92 -30.98 4.25
CA GLY A 105 -1.61 -32.01 3.47
C GLY A 105 -2.75 -31.43 2.63
N ASN A 106 -3.78 -32.22 2.37
CA ASN A 106 -4.85 -31.83 1.45
C ASN A 106 -5.90 -30.91 2.11
N LYS A 107 -6.42 -29.93 1.35
CA LYS A 107 -7.46 -29.00 1.80
C LYS A 107 -8.68 -29.70 2.41
N TRP A 108 -9.13 -30.82 1.84
CA TRP A 108 -10.28 -31.57 2.37
C TRP A 108 -10.02 -32.18 3.74
N GLU A 109 -8.79 -32.65 3.99
CA GLU A 109 -8.40 -33.22 5.29
C GLU A 109 -8.30 -32.11 6.34
N ASN A 110 -7.74 -30.96 5.96
CA ASN A 110 -7.67 -29.78 6.81
C ASN A 110 -9.07 -29.31 7.22
N LEU A 111 -9.99 -29.18 6.26
CA LEU A 111 -11.37 -28.81 6.52
C LEU A 111 -12.08 -29.78 7.48
N LYS A 112 -11.85 -31.09 7.37
CA LYS A 112 -12.39 -32.07 8.33
C LYS A 112 -11.81 -31.90 9.74
N LYS A 113 -10.55 -31.47 9.88
CA LYS A 113 -9.88 -31.29 11.17
C LYS A 113 -10.31 -30.02 11.89
N VAL A 114 -10.43 -28.90 11.17
CA VAL A 114 -10.64 -27.58 11.78
C VAL A 114 -12.02 -26.98 11.51
N GLY A 115 -12.73 -27.47 10.50
CA GLY A 115 -13.98 -26.87 10.02
C GLY A 115 -13.77 -25.63 9.16
N GLU A 116 -14.74 -25.33 8.31
CA GLU A 116 -14.70 -24.16 7.42
C GLU A 116 -14.67 -22.84 8.20
N GLU A 117 -15.48 -22.71 9.25
CA GLU A 117 -15.58 -21.49 10.03
C GLU A 117 -14.23 -21.07 10.62
N LYS A 118 -13.49 -22.02 11.22
CA LYS A 118 -12.18 -21.76 11.82
C LYS A 118 -11.14 -21.35 10.78
N LEU A 119 -11.20 -21.92 9.57
CA LEU A 119 -10.33 -21.54 8.47
C LEU A 119 -10.66 -20.13 7.97
N VAL A 120 -11.95 -19.80 7.79
CA VAL A 120 -12.39 -18.46 7.39
C VAL A 120 -11.98 -17.40 8.41
N GLU A 121 -12.10 -17.70 9.71
CA GLU A 121 -11.62 -16.82 10.76
C GLU A 121 -10.10 -16.63 10.71
N ALA A 122 -9.34 -17.69 10.42
CA ALA A 122 -7.90 -17.59 10.24
C ALA A 122 -7.54 -16.70 9.04
N CYS A 123 -8.22 -16.85 7.90
CA CYS A 123 -8.05 -15.96 6.75
C CYS A 123 -8.32 -14.50 7.12
N LYS A 124 -9.41 -14.20 7.85
CA LYS A 124 -9.74 -12.84 8.30
C LYS A 124 -8.67 -12.27 9.24
N ARG A 125 -8.12 -13.07 10.15
CA ARG A 125 -7.01 -12.66 11.03
C ARG A 125 -5.73 -12.38 10.23
N LEU A 126 -5.43 -13.23 9.25
CA LEU A 126 -4.29 -13.10 8.37
C LEU A 126 -4.31 -11.78 7.59
N ILE A 127 -5.46 -11.45 7.00
CA ILE A 127 -5.68 -10.21 6.24
C ILE A 127 -5.40 -8.99 7.13
N LYS A 128 -6.00 -8.95 8.33
CA LYS A 128 -5.80 -7.84 9.29
C LYS A 128 -4.34 -7.71 9.74
N LYS A 129 -3.65 -8.85 9.92
CA LYS A 129 -2.25 -8.89 10.33
C LYS A 129 -1.38 -8.18 9.28
N TYR A 130 -1.48 -8.58 8.02
CA TYR A 130 -0.63 -8.04 6.97
C TYR A 130 -1.05 -6.67 6.46
N GLU A 131 -2.33 -6.29 6.53
CA GLU A 131 -2.78 -4.95 6.12
C GLU A 131 -1.95 -3.85 6.80
N SER A 132 -1.62 -4.02 8.09
CA SER A 132 -0.84 -3.05 8.86
C SER A 132 0.56 -2.78 8.28
N SER A 133 1.31 -3.82 7.90
CA SER A 133 2.67 -3.67 7.36
C SER A 133 2.67 -3.06 5.97
N TRP A 134 1.65 -3.36 5.17
CA TRP A 134 1.46 -2.71 3.88
C TRP A 134 1.12 -1.23 4.00
N VAL A 135 0.22 -0.86 4.91
CA VAL A 135 -0.13 0.56 5.15
C VAL A 135 1.07 1.34 5.68
N GLU A 136 1.90 0.72 6.52
CA GLU A 136 3.14 1.33 6.99
C GLU A 136 4.15 1.55 5.86
N ALA A 137 4.37 0.54 5.02
CA ALA A 137 5.24 0.67 3.85
C ALA A 137 4.75 1.78 2.89
N ASP A 138 3.44 1.89 2.68
CA ASP A 138 2.85 2.90 1.80
C ASP A 138 3.00 4.33 2.32
N LYS A 139 3.09 4.53 3.64
CA LYS A 139 3.35 5.86 4.21
C LYS A 139 4.77 6.35 3.99
N LEU A 140 5.69 5.45 3.65
CA LEU A 140 7.09 5.79 3.40
C LEU A 140 7.34 6.20 1.94
N LEU A 141 6.42 5.84 1.03
CA LEU A 141 6.44 6.15 -0.40
C LEU A 141 5.70 7.47 -0.71
#